data_AF-A0A951BCR4-F1
#
_entry.id   AF-A0A951BCR4-F1
#
_cell.length_a   1.000
_cell.length_b   1.000
_cell.length_c   1.000
_cell.angle_alpha   90.00
_cell.angle_beta   90.00
_cell.angle_gamma   90.00
#
_symmetry.space_group_name_H-M   'P 1'
#
loop_
_entity.id
_entity.type
_entity.pdbx_description
1 polymer ?
#
loop_
_entity_poly.entity_id
_entity_poly.type
_entity_poly.pdbx_seq_one_letter_code
_entity_poly.pdbx_strand_id
1 'polypeptide(L)' 'MDWHSYHTNGPNKRRRKAIPATCELHRGPIGFANLLVSMQDGTIVLDPHVTGACVIALGEEGAMTLRDILTEWLG' A
#
# COMPACT_ATOMS: atom_id res chain seq x y z
N MET A 1 -6.04 -12.79 18.30
CA MET A 1 -6.38 -11.52 17.62
C MET A 1 -6.70 -11.85 16.17
N ASP A 2 -7.99 -12.01 15.85
CA ASP A 2 -8.47 -12.33 14.51
C ASP A 2 -8.57 -11.06 13.66
N TRP A 3 -7.64 -10.89 12.73
CA TRP A 3 -7.62 -9.79 11.76
C TRP A 3 -8.69 -10.02 10.68
N HIS A 4 -9.90 -9.52 10.91
CA HIS A 4 -10.93 -9.47 9.88
C HIS A 4 -10.51 -8.47 8.78
N SER A 5 -10.14 -8.99 7.62
CA SER A 5 -9.92 -8.21 6.40
C SER A 5 -11.22 -7.46 6.02
N TYR A 6 -11.20 -6.13 6.08
CA TYR A 6 -12.28 -5.28 5.59
C TYR A 6 -12.30 -5.27 4.06
N HIS A 7 -12.80 -6.36 3.45
CA HIS A 7 -13.14 -6.37 2.04
C HIS A 7 -14.42 -5.57 1.82
N THR A 8 -14.29 -4.32 1.37
CA THR A 8 -15.46 -3.55 0.92
C THR A 8 -15.73 -3.86 -0.56
N ASN A 9 -16.90 -4.46 -0.86
CA ASN A 9 -17.27 -4.97 -2.19
C ASN A 9 -17.80 -3.86 -3.11
N GLY A 10 -17.02 -3.44 -4.10
CA GLY A 10 -17.45 -2.55 -5.18
C GLY A 10 -16.56 -2.70 -6.42
N PRO A 11 -17.05 -2.42 -7.65
CA PRO A 11 -16.37 -2.75 -8.90
C PRO A 11 -15.00 -2.09 -9.07
N ASN A 12 -14.80 -0.89 -8.50
CA ASN A 12 -13.53 -0.16 -8.52
C ASN A 12 -12.59 -0.51 -7.33
N LYS A 13 -13.01 -1.42 -6.45
CA LYS A 13 -12.27 -1.76 -5.22
C LYS A 13 -11.33 -2.95 -5.36
N ARG A 14 -11.44 -3.76 -6.42
CA ARG A 14 -10.48 -4.86 -6.68
C ARG A 14 -9.04 -4.36 -6.87
N ARG A 15 -8.90 -3.12 -7.34
CA ARG A 15 -7.61 -2.45 -7.60
C ARG A 15 -7.10 -1.63 -6.42
N ARG A 16 -7.79 -1.63 -5.27
CA ARG A 16 -7.39 -0.83 -4.11
C ARG A 16 -7.35 -1.69 -2.85
N LYS A 17 -6.21 -1.72 -2.17
CA LYS A 17 -6.00 -2.47 -0.93
C LYS A 17 -5.41 -1.53 0.12
N ALA A 18 -5.92 -1.60 1.34
CA ALA A 18 -5.31 -0.94 2.48
C ALA A 18 -4.46 -1.96 3.24
N ILE A 19 -3.20 -1.63 3.49
CA ILE A 19 -2.25 -2.46 4.23
C ILE A 19 -1.91 -1.71 5.54
N PRO A 20 -2.15 -2.30 6.71
CA PRO A 20 -1.65 -1.72 7.96
C PRO A 20 -0.13 -1.59 7.91
N ALA A 21 0.36 -0.40 8.23
CA ALA A 21 1.77 -0.02 8.16
C ALA A 21 2.12 0.94 9.30
N THR A 22 3.41 1.25 9.45
CA THR A 22 3.91 2.22 10.43
C THR A 22 4.66 3.32 9.70
N CYS A 23 4.35 4.58 10.01
CA CYS A 23 5.10 5.74 9.50
C CYS A 23 6.22 6.11 10.47
N GLU A 24 7.47 5.84 10.09
CA GLU A 24 8.64 6.12 10.94
C GLU A 24 8.97 7.61 11.07
N LEU A 25 8.42 8.47 10.20
CA LEU A 25 8.64 9.92 10.26
C LEU A 25 7.94 10.54 11.48
N HIS A 26 6.74 10.07 11.81
CA HIS A 26 5.90 10.71 12.83
C HIS A 26 6.11 10.17 14.26
N ARG A 27 6.97 9.15 14.46
CA ARG A 27 7.57 8.63 15.72
C ARG A 27 6.72 8.67 17.01
N GLY A 28 5.39 8.66 16.92
CA GLY A 28 4.48 8.84 18.06
C GLY A 28 3.45 7.71 18.18
N PRO A 29 2.62 7.70 19.24
CA PRO A 29 1.63 6.64 19.52
C PRO A 29 0.51 6.49 18.46
N ILE A 30 0.54 7.29 17.38
CA ILE A 30 -0.28 7.19 16.16
C ILE A 30 0.47 6.37 15.09
N GLY A 31 1.32 5.43 15.50
CA GLY A 31 2.20 4.63 14.64
C GLY A 31 1.49 3.68 13.67
N PHE A 32 0.18 3.83 13.46
CA PHE A 32 -0.59 3.08 12.49
C PHE A 32 -0.95 3.99 11.32
N ALA A 33 -0.26 3.76 10.22
CA ALA A 33 -0.61 4.27 8.91
C ALA A 33 -1.33 3.17 8.14
N ASN A 34 -2.31 3.51 7.30
CA ASN A 34 -2.81 2.57 6.31
C ASN A 34 -2.13 2.91 5.00
N LEU A 35 -1.25 2.03 4.52
CA LEU A 35 -0.72 2.13 3.17
C LEU A 35 -1.82 1.79 2.19
N LEU A 36 -2.33 2.81 1.50
CA LEU A 36 -3.26 2.61 0.42
C LEU A 36 -2.50 2.25 -0.85
N VAL A 37 -2.68 1.03 -1.32
CA VAL A 37 -2.18 0.56 -2.61
C VAL A 37 -3.32 0.66 -3.61
N SER A 38 -3.12 1.34 -4.73
CA SER A 38 -4.10 1.39 -5.81
C SER A 38 -3.48 1.29 -7.20
N MET A 39 -4.24 0.83 -8.19
CA MET A 39 -3.83 0.83 -9.60
C MET A 39 -4.61 1.89 -10.39
N GLN A 40 -3.88 2.82 -11.02
CA GLN A 40 -4.40 3.95 -11.79
C GLN A 40 -3.65 3.98 -13.13
N ASP A 41 -4.37 3.75 -14.24
CA ASP A 41 -3.82 3.83 -15.60
C ASP A 41 -2.47 3.10 -15.80
N GLY A 42 -2.37 1.87 -15.29
CA GLY A 42 -1.16 1.04 -15.38
C GLY A 42 -0.07 1.37 -14.35
N THR A 43 -0.28 2.38 -13.51
CA THR A 43 0.62 2.78 -12.43
C THR A 43 0.13 2.26 -11.08
N ILE A 44 1.03 1.69 -10.28
CA ILE A 44 0.76 1.35 -8.88
C ILE A 44 1.07 2.57 -8.01
N VAL A 45 0.09 3.00 -7.23
CA VAL A 45 0.17 4.14 -6.33
C VAL A 45 0.15 3.65 -4.89
N LEU A 46 1.15 4.07 -4.12
CA LEU A 46 1.35 3.78 -2.71
C LEU A 46 1.20 5.09 -1.92
N ASP A 47 0.12 5.22 -1.15
CA ASP A 47 -0.18 6.39 -0.32
C ASP A 47 -0.23 5.98 1.17
N PRO A 48 0.90 6.08 1.90
CA PRO A 48 0.99 5.77 3.33
C PRO A 48 0.10 6.60 4.23
N HIS A 49 -0.31 7.81 3.85
CA HIS A 49 -1.13 8.66 4.71
C HIS A 49 -2.61 8.66 4.35
N VAL A 50 -2.98 8.11 3.19
CA VAL A 50 -4.36 8.15 2.64
C VAL A 50 -4.86 9.60 2.51
N THR A 51 -3.95 10.56 2.49
CA THR A 51 -4.19 12.00 2.34
C THR A 51 -3.56 12.54 1.06
N GLY A 52 -2.80 11.74 0.33
CA GLY A 52 -1.99 12.18 -0.81
C GLY A 52 -0.75 13.00 -0.43
N ALA A 53 -0.44 13.19 0.86
CA ALA A 53 0.70 14.00 1.31
C ALA A 53 2.06 13.34 1.06
N CYS A 54 2.10 12.01 0.98
CA CYS A 54 3.28 11.24 0.61
C CYS A 54 2.81 10.15 -0.35
N VAL A 55 3.18 10.22 -1.62
CA VAL A 55 2.73 9.27 -2.65
C VAL A 55 3.94 8.75 -3.42
N ILE A 56 4.06 7.43 -3.53
CA ILE A 56 5.02 6.77 -4.40
C ILE A 56 4.25 6.15 -5.57
N ALA A 57 4.63 6.49 -6.79
CA ALA A 57 4.05 5.96 -8.02
C ALA A 57 5.07 5.07 -8.72
N LEU A 58 4.67 3.84 -9.06
CA LEU A 58 5.50 2.85 -9.71
C LEU A 58 4.84 2.45 -11.04
N GLY A 59 5.57 2.63 -12.14
CA GLY A 59 5.23 1.96 -13.39
C GLY A 59 5.47 0.46 -13.31
N GLU A 60 5.14 -0.27 -14.38
CA GLU A 60 5.22 -1.73 -14.44
C GLU A 60 6.61 -2.27 -14.06
N GLU A 61 7.68 -1.79 -14.70
CA GLU A 61 9.06 -2.22 -14.41
C GLU A 61 9.47 -1.99 -12.95
N GLY A 62 9.14 -0.82 -12.40
CA GLY A 62 9.44 -0.48 -11.01
C GLY A 62 8.66 -1.36 -10.02
N ALA A 63 7.39 -1.65 -10.35
CA ALA A 63 6.56 -2.55 -9.56
C ALA A 63 7.05 -4.00 -9.60
N MET A 64 7.51 -4.49 -10.76
CA MET A 64 8.12 -5.81 -10.89
C MET A 64 9.42 -5.91 -10.09
N THR A 65 10.28 -4.89 -10.20
CA THR A 65 11.52 -4.82 -9.41
C THR A 65 11.24 -4.86 -7.91
N LEU A 66 10.26 -4.08 -7.43
CA LEU A 66 9.86 -4.11 -6.02
C LEU A 66 9.34 -5.49 -5.60
N ARG A 67 8.49 -6.12 -6.43
CA ARG A 67 7.98 -7.47 -6.17
C ARG A 67 9.15 -8.45 -6.03
N ASP A 68 10.10 -8.44 -6.96
CA ASP A 68 11.19 -9.41 -7.00
C ASP A 68 12.10 -9.27 -5.77
N ILE A 69 12.43 -8.04 -5.36
CA ILE A 69 13.16 -7.77 -4.11
C ILE A 69 12.39 -8.27 -2.89
N LEU A 70 11.08 -7.98 -2.80
CA LEU A 70 10.27 -8.43 -1.67
C LEU A 70 10.15 -9.95 -1.62
N THR A 71 10.01 -10.63 -2.76
CA THR A 71 10.02 -12.10 -2.84
C THR A 71 11.38 -12.66 -2.42
N GLU A 72 12.49 -12.07 -2.87
CA GLU A 72 13.83 -12.48 -2.45
C GLU A 72 14.00 -12.41 -0.92
N TRP A 73 13.51 -11.34 -0.29
CA TRP A 73 13.68 -11.12 1.14
C TRP A 73 12.71 -11.91 2.02
N LEU A 74 11.52 -12.24 1.51
CA LEU A 74 10.46 -12.88 2.30
C LEU A 74 10.29 -14.39 2.02
N GLY A 75 10.90 -14.91 0.96
CA GLY A 75 10.77 -16.30 0.51
C GLY A 75 9.50 -16.58 -0.29
#